data_AF-A0A7Y2JA81-F1
#
_entry.id   AF-A0A7Y2JA81-F1
#
_cell.length_a   1.000
_cell.length_b   1.000
_cell.length_c   1.000
_cell.angle_alpha   90.00
_cell.angle_beta   90.00
_cell.angle_gamma   90.00
#
_symmetry.space_group_name_H-M   'P 1'
#
loop_
_entity.id
_entity.type
_entity.pdbx_description
1 polymer ?
#
loop_
_entity_poly.entity_id
_entity_poly.type
_entity_poly.pdbx_seq_one_letter_code
_entity_poly.pdbx_strand_id
1 'polypeptide(L)'
;MESIIDYFETIPSSHRSIILVGGLTLFWLLEGAVPLFRFKYKKWRHAVPNLFFTVTTIIINFALAFLLLNTADWVVAENFGLINWLPDMPLWLYVILGILFLDFFGAYLPHYVEHK
;
A
#
# COMPACT_ATOMS: atom_id res chain seq x y z
N MET A 1 22.96 8.23 4.61
CA MET A 1 21.53 8.56 4.78
C MET A 1 21.00 9.06 3.44
N GLU A 2 21.63 10.08 2.85
CA GLU A 2 21.45 10.49 1.45
C GLU A 2 21.50 9.33 0.44
N SER A 3 22.53 8.47 0.51
CA SER A 3 22.67 7.34 -0.43
C SER A 3 21.52 6.32 -0.41
N ILE A 4 20.76 6.25 0.69
CA ILE A 4 19.59 5.38 0.79
C ILE A 4 18.39 6.08 0.14
N ILE A 5 18.21 7.38 0.38
CA ILE A 5 17.16 8.18 -0.25
C ILE A 5 17.34 8.17 -1.78
N ASP A 6 18.53 8.51 -2.27
CA ASP A 6 18.85 8.54 -3.70
C ASP A 6 18.59 7.19 -4.37
N TYR A 7 18.94 6.09 -3.69
CA TYR A 7 18.71 4.74 -4.19
C TYR A 7 17.21 4.45 -4.34
N PHE A 8 16.38 4.79 -3.35
CA PHE A 8 14.94 4.53 -3.41
C PHE A 8 14.19 5.49 -4.34
N GLU A 9 14.66 6.74 -4.46
CA GLU A 9 14.14 7.73 -5.40
C GLU A 9 14.39 7.29 -6.86
N THR A 10 15.60 6.81 -7.15
CA THR A 10 16.01 6.39 -8.50
C THR A 10 16.02 4.88 -8.72
N ILE A 11 15.36 4.10 -7.85
CA ILE A 11 15.47 2.64 -7.85
C ILE A 11 15.13 2.07 -9.25
N PRO A 12 16.04 1.30 -9.88
CA PRO A 12 15.83 0.76 -11.20
C PRO A 12 14.56 -0.10 -11.29
N SER A 13 13.87 -0.04 -12.43
CA SER A 13 12.66 -0.82 -12.68
C SER A 13 12.85 -2.32 -12.49
N SER A 14 14.06 -2.83 -12.77
CA SER A 14 14.45 -4.22 -12.50
C SER A 14 14.38 -4.57 -11.01
N HIS A 15 14.93 -3.75 -10.12
CA HIS A 15 14.88 -3.97 -8.68
C HIS A 15 13.45 -3.88 -8.13
N ARG A 16 12.66 -2.88 -8.56
CA ARG A 16 11.22 -2.80 -8.21
C ARG A 16 10.49 -4.08 -8.61
N SER A 17 10.73 -4.55 -9.83
CA SER A 17 10.09 -5.75 -10.38
C SER A 17 10.51 -7.01 -9.63
N ILE A 18 11.79 -7.12 -9.25
CA ILE A 18 12.29 -8.25 -8.45
C ILE A 18 11.64 -8.27 -7.06
N ILE A 19 11.50 -7.12 -6.40
CA ILE A 19 10.85 -7.04 -5.08
C ILE A 19 9.38 -7.46 -5.19
N LEU A 20 8.66 -6.93 -6.18
CA LEU A 20 7.24 -7.23 -6.39
C LEU A 20 7.02 -8.69 -6.80
N VAL A 21 7.68 -9.15 -7.86
CA VAL A 21 7.50 -10.51 -8.40
C VAL A 21 8.09 -11.54 -7.44
N GLY A 22 9.25 -11.27 -6.85
CA GLY A 22 9.89 -12.15 -5.88
C GLY A 22 9.07 -12.28 -4.60
N GLY A 23 8.59 -11.16 -4.05
CA GLY A 23 7.71 -11.17 -2.88
C GLY A 23 6.41 -11.94 -3.16
N LEU A 24 5.73 -11.64 -4.28
CA LEU A 24 4.51 -12.32 -4.66
C LEU A 24 4.73 -13.83 -4.88
N THR A 25 5.81 -14.20 -5.58
CA THR A 25 6.14 -15.61 -5.84
C THR A 25 6.45 -16.35 -4.55
N LEU A 26 7.19 -15.73 -3.63
CA LEU A 26 7.49 -16.31 -2.32
C LEU A 26 6.21 -16.58 -1.53
N PHE A 27 5.34 -15.57 -1.38
CA PHE A 27 4.07 -15.74 -0.67
C PHE A 27 3.15 -16.75 -1.35
N TRP A 28 3.11 -16.77 -2.70
CA TRP A 28 2.33 -17.74 -3.46
C TRP A 28 2.81 -19.18 -3.26
N LEU A 29 4.13 -19.40 -3.22
CA LEU A 29 4.71 -20.72 -2.92
C LEU A 29 4.39 -21.15 -1.49
N LEU A 30 4.43 -20.24 -0.53
CA LEU A 30 4.06 -20.52 0.87
C LEU A 30 2.58 -20.87 1.02
N GLU A 31 1.69 -20.13 0.34
CA GLU A 31 0.24 -20.41 0.34
C GLU A 31 -0.09 -21.73 -0.38
N GLY A 32 0.58 -22.01 -1.51
CA GLY A 32 0.37 -23.21 -2.31
C GLY A 32 0.88 -24.51 -1.67
N ALA A 33 1.90 -24.43 -0.80
CA ALA A 33 2.49 -25.59 -0.13
C ALA A 33 1.58 -26.20 0.96
N VAL A 34 0.66 -25.43 1.55
CA VAL A 34 -0.27 -25.90 2.58
C VAL A 34 -1.72 -25.66 2.15
N PRO A 35 -2.30 -26.56 1.32
CA PRO A 35 -3.67 -26.42 0.89
C PRO A 35 -4.63 -26.76 2.04
N LEU A 36 -5.12 -25.74 2.75
CA LEU A 36 -6.02 -25.90 3.91
C LEU A 36 -7.37 -26.55 3.57
N PHE A 37 -7.85 -26.52 2.32
CA PHE A 37 -9.12 -27.14 1.93
C PHE A 37 -9.17 -27.64 0.47
N ARG A 38 -9.75 -28.83 0.27
CA ARG A 38 -10.09 -29.38 -1.05
C ARG A 38 -11.59 -29.18 -1.33
N PHE A 39 -11.95 -28.14 -2.07
CA PHE A 39 -13.35 -27.89 -2.44
C PHE A 39 -13.75 -28.64 -3.73
N LYS A 40 -14.72 -29.56 -3.62
CA LYS A 40 -15.55 -30.05 -4.75
C LYS A 40 -16.73 -29.10 -4.92
N TYR A 41 -16.65 -28.12 -5.83
CA TYR A 41 -17.78 -27.20 -6.10
C TYR A 41 -17.93 -26.89 -7.60
N LYS A 42 -19.16 -26.58 -8.05
CA LYS A 42 -19.51 -26.22 -9.44
C LYS A 42 -18.90 -24.85 -9.81
N LYS A 43 -17.67 -24.86 -10.37
CA LYS A 43 -16.77 -23.70 -10.52
C LYS A 43 -17.28 -22.55 -11.41
N TRP A 44 -18.05 -22.83 -12.46
CA TRP A 44 -18.34 -21.83 -13.50
C TRP A 44 -19.44 -20.81 -13.15
N ARG A 45 -20.46 -21.21 -12.38
CA ARG A 45 -21.58 -20.33 -12.03
C ARG A 45 -21.21 -19.27 -10.98
N HIS A 46 -20.15 -19.53 -10.20
CA HIS A 46 -19.60 -18.57 -9.23
C HIS A 46 -18.38 -17.80 -9.77
N ALA A 47 -17.73 -18.29 -10.82
CA ALA A 47 -16.61 -17.59 -11.45
C ALA A 47 -17.01 -16.22 -12.02
N VAL A 48 -18.23 -16.08 -12.54
CA VAL A 48 -18.72 -14.82 -13.11
C VAL A 48 -18.97 -13.75 -12.04
N PRO A 49 -19.74 -14.00 -10.95
CA PRO A 49 -19.83 -13.06 -9.84
C PRO A 49 -18.48 -12.74 -9.20
N ASN A 50 -17.62 -13.75 -9.00
CA ASN A 50 -16.27 -13.51 -8.47
C ASN A 50 -15.44 -12.61 -9.37
N LEU A 51 -15.43 -12.85 -10.69
CA LEU A 51 -14.70 -12.02 -11.63
C LEU A 51 -15.23 -10.58 -11.62
N PHE A 52 -16.55 -10.40 -11.55
CA PHE A 52 -17.15 -9.08 -11.41
C PHE A 52 -16.65 -8.36 -10.15
N PHE A 53 -16.74 -9.00 -8.97
CA PHE A 53 -16.25 -8.43 -7.72
C PHE A 53 -14.73 -8.17 -7.75
N THR A 54 -13.95 -9.04 -8.38
CA THR A 54 -12.51 -8.84 -8.55
C THR A 54 -12.23 -7.62 -9.41
N VAL A 55 -12.89 -7.48 -10.56
CA VAL A 55 -12.70 -6.34 -11.46
C VAL A 55 -13.13 -5.03 -10.79
N THR A 56 -14.27 -5.01 -10.10
CA THR A 56 -14.71 -3.80 -9.39
C THR A 56 -13.77 -3.45 -8.24
N THR A 57 -13.28 -4.44 -7.49
CA THR A 57 -12.27 -4.23 -6.44
C THR A 57 -10.97 -3.66 -7.01
N ILE A 58 -10.52 -4.19 -8.16
CA ILE A 58 -9.36 -3.65 -8.89
C ILE A 58 -9.62 -2.19 -9.25
N ILE A 59 -10.75 -1.87 -9.89
CA ILE A 59 -11.08 -0.50 -10.31
C ILE A 59 -11.08 0.46 -9.12
N ILE A 60 -11.75 0.09 -8.02
CA ILE A 60 -11.83 0.93 -6.82
C ILE A 60 -10.45 1.11 -6.19
N ASN A 61 -9.67 0.04 -6.02
CA ASN A 61 -8.33 0.13 -5.45
C ASN A 61 -7.40 0.99 -6.31
N PHE A 62 -7.41 0.83 -7.63
CA PHE A 62 -6.63 1.68 -8.51
C PHE A 62 -7.08 3.13 -8.45
N ALA A 63 -8.38 3.41 -8.47
CA ALA A 63 -8.90 4.76 -8.36
C ALA A 63 -8.46 5.43 -7.04
N LEU A 64 -8.59 4.73 -5.90
CA LEU A 64 -8.15 5.22 -4.60
C LEU A 64 -6.63 5.37 -4.52
N ALA A 65 -5.87 4.45 -5.12
CA ALA A 65 -4.41 4.55 -5.17
C ALA A 65 -3.94 5.77 -5.97
N PHE A 66 -4.54 6.03 -7.14
CA PHE A 66 -4.24 7.24 -7.91
C PHE A 66 -4.69 8.50 -7.18
N LEU A 67 -5.84 8.49 -6.52
CA LEU A 67 -6.29 9.64 -5.71
C LEU A 67 -5.29 9.93 -4.59
N LEU A 68 -4.83 8.90 -3.89
CA LEU A 68 -3.84 9.01 -2.82
C LEU A 68 -2.51 9.53 -3.37
N LEU A 69 -2.00 8.99 -4.48
CA LEU A 69 -0.77 9.43 -5.11
C LEU A 69 -0.83 10.90 -5.53
N ASN A 70 -1.87 11.30 -6.28
CA ASN A 70 -2.04 12.69 -6.71
C ASN A 70 -2.18 13.65 -5.53
N THR A 71 -2.86 13.22 -4.46
CA THR A 71 -2.99 14.01 -3.24
C THR A 71 -1.64 14.13 -2.54
N ALA A 72 -0.86 13.07 -2.45
CA ALA A 72 0.48 13.10 -1.88
C ALA A 72 1.41 14.05 -2.65
N ASP A 73 1.40 13.99 -3.98
CA ASP A 73 2.18 14.88 -4.84
C ASP A 73 1.76 16.36 -4.64
N TRP A 74 0.45 16.62 -4.58
CA TRP A 74 -0.09 17.97 -4.33
C TRP A 74 0.28 18.51 -2.95
N VAL A 75 0.17 17.66 -1.91
CA VAL A 75 0.52 17.99 -0.52
C VAL A 75 1.99 18.41 -0.41
N VAL A 76 2.88 17.71 -1.11
CA VAL A 76 4.31 18.06 -1.17
C VAL A 76 4.54 19.34 -1.97
N ALA A 77 3.92 19.48 -3.14
CA ALA A 77 4.09 20.65 -4.01
C ALA A 77 3.65 21.96 -3.35
N GLU A 78 2.52 21.95 -2.63
CA GLU A 78 1.97 23.12 -1.93
C GLU A 78 2.49 23.27 -0.49
N ASN A 79 3.42 22.41 -0.04
CA ASN A 79 3.90 22.36 1.34
C ASN A 79 2.77 22.31 2.38
N PHE A 80 1.71 21.57 2.07
CA PHE A 80 0.51 21.46 2.89
C PHE A 80 0.66 20.34 3.93
N GLY A 81 0.09 20.50 5.12
CA GLY A 81 -0.03 19.41 6.10
C GLY A 81 1.03 19.41 7.20
N LEU A 82 0.75 18.63 8.25
CA LEU A 82 1.49 18.65 9.52
C LEU A 82 3.00 18.41 9.35
N ILE A 83 3.38 17.44 8.51
CA ILE A 83 4.79 17.09 8.35
C ILE A 83 5.58 18.12 7.52
N ASN A 84 4.91 18.80 6.59
CA ASN A 84 5.51 19.85 5.75
C ASN A 84 5.58 21.20 6.46
N TRP A 85 4.73 21.45 7.46
CA TRP A 85 4.78 22.66 8.29
C TRP A 85 5.82 22.61 9.41
N LEU A 86 6.38 21.42 9.69
CA LEU A 86 7.47 21.25 10.64
C LEU A 86 8.79 21.77 10.05
N PRO A 87 9.73 22.24 10.88
CA PRO A 87 11.06 22.65 10.42
C PRO A 87 11.86 21.47 9.90
N ASP A 88 12.92 21.78 9.13
CA ASP A 88 13.86 20.79 8.61
C ASP A 88 14.40 19.88 9.74
N MET A 89 14.32 18.57 9.52
CA MET A 89 14.65 17.56 10.51
C MET A 89 15.43 16.39 9.90
N PRO A 90 16.25 15.68 10.70
CA PRO A 90 16.98 14.52 10.18
C PRO A 90 16.01 13.40 9.77
N LEU A 91 16.37 12.64 8.73
CA LEU A 91 15.50 11.62 8.10
C LEU A 91 14.88 10.64 9.10
N TRP A 92 15.66 10.18 10.08
CA TRP A 92 15.15 9.22 11.07
C TRP A 92 13.98 9.79 11.88
N LEU A 93 14.01 11.09 12.20
CA LEU A 93 12.93 11.77 12.91
C LEU A 93 11.73 11.98 12.00
N TYR A 94 11.96 12.37 10.74
CA TYR A 94 10.93 12.47 9.71
C TYR A 94 10.17 11.14 9.55
N VAL A 95 10.90 10.02 9.45
CA VAL A 95 10.31 8.68 9.30
C VAL A 95 9.50 8.29 10.55
N ILE A 96 10.02 8.53 11.75
CA ILE A 96 9.30 8.21 13.00
C ILE A 96 8.00 9.01 13.12
N LEU A 97 8.05 10.32 12.88
CA LEU A 97 6.87 11.18 12.93
C LEU A 97 5.87 10.84 11.83
N GLY A 98 6.36 10.53 10.63
CA GLY A 98 5.54 10.06 9.52
C GLY A 98 4.77 8.79 9.88
N ILE A 99 5.44 7.78 10.44
CA ILE A 99 4.79 6.54 10.90
C ILE A 99 3.75 6.84 11.99
N LEU A 100 4.07 7.69 12.97
CA LEU A 100 3.16 8.04 14.06
C LEU A 100 1.90 8.74 13.54
N PHE A 101 2.05 9.71 12.63
CA PHE A 101 0.90 10.39 12.03
C PHE A 101 0.08 9.48 11.13
N LEU A 102 0.72 8.60 10.35
CA LEU A 102 0.03 7.63 9.52
C LEU A 102 -0.79 6.65 10.37
N ASP A 103 -0.23 6.14 11.47
CA ASP A 103 -0.95 5.23 12.36
C ASP A 103 -2.09 5.95 13.10
N PHE A 104 -1.82 7.13 13.65
CA PHE A 104 -2.80 7.88 14.41
C PHE A 104 -4.00 8.34 13.56
N PHE A 105 -3.75 8.99 12.42
CA PHE A 105 -4.81 9.50 11.54
C PHE A 105 -5.37 8.45 10.58
N GLY A 106 -4.54 7.53 10.11
CA GLY A 106 -4.91 6.52 9.11
C GLY A 106 -5.57 5.28 9.69
N ALA A 107 -5.23 4.87 10.92
CA ALA A 107 -5.74 3.66 11.53
C ALA A 107 -6.50 3.91 12.84
N TYR A 108 -5.85 4.53 13.82
CA TYR A 108 -6.40 4.66 15.17
C TYR A 108 -7.66 5.52 15.23
N LEU A 109 -7.65 6.72 14.63
CA LEU A 109 -8.79 7.62 14.67
C LEU A 109 -10.05 7.03 14.00
N PRO A 110 -10.00 6.51 12.75
CA PRO A 110 -11.14 5.84 12.15
C PRO A 110 -11.67 4.68 13.00
N HIS A 111 -10.76 3.82 13.49
CA HIS A 111 -11.13 2.68 14.33
C HIS A 111 -11.83 3.13 15.62
N TYR A 112 -11.31 4.18 16.27
CA TYR A 112 -11.93 4.75 17.45
C TYR A 112 -13.32 5.33 17.15
N VAL A 113 -13.51 6.04 16.03
CA VAL A 113 -14.83 6.57 15.64
C VAL A 113 -15.82 5.46 15.31
N GLU A 114 -15.38 4.37 14.68
CA GLU A 114 -16.23 3.23 14.33
C GLU A 114 -16.68 2.39 15.54
N HIS A 115 -15.85 2.31 16.59
CA HIS A 115 -16.12 1.49 17.78
C HIS A 115 -16.65 2.28 19.00
N LYS A 116 -16.80 3.59 18.87
CA LYS A 116 -17.37 4.45 19.91
C LYS A 116 -18.90 4.51 19.83
#